data_AF-A0A1H8QKV4-F1
#
_entry.id   AF-A0A1H8QKV4-F1
#
_cell.length_a   1.000
_cell.length_b   1.000
_cell.length_c   1.000
_cell.angle_alpha   90.00
_cell.angle_beta   90.00
_cell.angle_gamma   90.00
#
_symmetry.space_group_name_H-M   'P 1'
#
loop_
_entity.id
_entity.type
_entity.pdbx_description
1 polymer ?
#
loop_
_entity_poly.entity_id
_entity_poly.type
_entity_poly.pdbx_seq_one_letter_code
_entity_poly.pdbx_strand_id
1 'polypeptide(L)'
;MTELRASLKSGGRFSLNWSYLNAIANGVSAIDLGALALRNLHDARQFVREYGFDLEQPAAPAIIARAHREAVDFLACTFLAPDQAGLIPAEVSHPDDPLQLLVYASLRGNNVDLRRMWSCAVLKVMHGIFYIDNNLKLRHFHAIRAQVFATLDEVIRHDGDRHFLTDGEVCLPMLHYERKNNKGRNSILLKLLQKAAYLAADIFDHLGVRLVFATRFECLLALRSLQRAHLLSVTNVDAERTRNTLLDLEAAKQIFNKYRAQIEHSDDYPFELLRTMDAELADLAQPQTRCDNPHSGSGFNSIQVTVRKMIHVQPDHPNIGAGGEQEYDVGFFFEYEIQLMDQASYERSLAGPASHDAYKRRQIDTARTRVFGRELLRWVEAQSAQ
;
A
#
# COMPACT_ATOMS: atom_id res chain seq x y z
N MET A 1 -12.73 36.77 36.95
CA MET A 1 -12.58 35.38 36.47
C MET A 1 -13.82 34.63 36.90
N THR A 2 -14.59 34.10 35.95
CA THR A 2 -15.79 33.32 36.25
C THR A 2 -15.37 31.98 36.84
N GLU A 3 -15.81 31.68 38.05
CA GLU A 3 -15.51 30.42 38.74
C GLU A 3 -16.08 29.25 37.93
N LEU A 4 -15.22 28.36 37.43
CA LEU A 4 -15.63 27.20 36.64
C LEU A 4 -16.34 26.18 37.55
N ARG A 5 -17.58 25.83 37.22
CA ARG A 5 -18.36 24.80 37.94
C ARG A 5 -18.66 23.62 37.02
N ALA A 6 -18.40 22.40 37.52
CA ALA A 6 -18.76 21.18 36.81
C ALA A 6 -20.29 21.10 36.62
N SER A 7 -20.74 20.81 35.40
CA SER A 7 -22.16 20.73 35.06
C SER A 7 -22.39 19.82 33.86
N LEU A 8 -23.45 19.02 33.90
CA LEU A 8 -24.00 18.27 32.76
C LEU A 8 -25.22 18.97 32.15
N LYS A 9 -25.61 20.15 32.66
CA LYS A 9 -26.75 20.92 32.18
C LYS A 9 -26.40 21.50 30.81
N SER A 10 -27.01 20.95 29.76
CA SER A 10 -26.89 21.45 28.39
C SER A 10 -28.17 22.16 27.95
N GLY A 11 -28.07 23.10 27.02
CA GLY A 11 -29.23 23.83 26.48
C GLY A 11 -30.19 22.99 25.62
N GLY A 12 -29.92 21.69 25.41
CA GLY A 12 -30.72 20.78 24.60
C GLY A 12 -30.92 19.41 25.25
N ARG A 13 -31.56 18.48 24.52
CA ARG A 13 -31.67 17.08 24.95
C ARG A 13 -30.28 16.46 25.05
N PHE A 14 -29.97 15.90 26.21
CA PHE A 14 -28.74 15.16 26.44
C PHE A 14 -28.83 13.80 25.73
N SER A 15 -28.33 13.73 24.50
CA SER A 15 -28.28 12.51 23.69
C SER A 15 -26.88 12.29 23.15
N LEU A 16 -26.40 11.05 23.24
CA LEU A 16 -25.09 10.66 22.72
C LEU A 16 -25.23 10.00 21.35
N ASN A 17 -24.32 10.32 20.44
CA ASN A 17 -24.19 9.61 19.17
C ASN A 17 -23.37 8.32 19.41
N TRP A 18 -24.05 7.27 19.87
CA TRP A 18 -23.41 6.00 20.23
C TRP A 18 -22.60 5.37 19.08
N SER A 19 -23.05 5.48 17.83
CA SER A 19 -22.29 4.97 16.68
C SER A 19 -20.96 5.70 16.50
N TYR A 20 -20.95 7.03 16.64
CA TYR A 20 -19.75 7.84 16.49
C TYR A 20 -18.81 7.66 17.69
N LEU A 21 -19.35 7.60 18.92
CA LEU A 21 -18.57 7.30 20.11
C LEU A 21 -17.99 5.89 20.10
N ASN A 22 -18.75 4.89 19.62
CA ASN A 22 -18.25 3.53 19.42
C ASN A 22 -17.09 3.51 18.43
N ALA A 23 -17.17 4.29 17.35
CA ALA A 23 -16.08 4.38 16.38
C ALA A 23 -14.80 4.92 17.01
N ILE A 24 -14.91 5.94 17.87
CA ILE A 24 -13.77 6.50 18.62
C ILE A 24 -13.25 5.47 19.64
N ALA A 25 -14.13 4.91 20.47
CA ALA A 25 -13.75 4.06 21.60
C ALA A 25 -13.22 2.69 21.19
N ASN A 26 -13.70 2.14 20.07
CA ASN A 26 -13.33 0.80 19.58
C ASN A 26 -12.47 0.84 18.29
N GLY A 27 -12.03 2.02 17.84
CA GLY A 27 -11.10 2.15 16.71
C GLY A 27 -11.71 1.71 15.36
N VAL A 28 -12.96 2.07 15.09
CA VAL A 28 -13.59 1.81 13.78
C VAL A 28 -12.99 2.75 12.73
N SER A 29 -12.66 2.20 11.55
CA SER A 29 -12.12 2.97 10.43
C SER A 29 -13.03 4.13 10.04
N ALA A 30 -12.45 5.30 9.76
CA ALA A 30 -13.20 6.44 9.21
C ALA A 30 -13.88 6.10 7.87
N ILE A 31 -13.32 5.16 7.10
CA ILE A 31 -13.89 4.69 5.82
C ILE A 31 -15.18 3.88 6.02
N ASP A 32 -15.35 3.24 7.17
CA ASP A 32 -16.52 2.42 7.45
C ASP A 32 -17.66 3.22 8.12
N LEU A 33 -17.46 4.52 8.37
CA LEU A 33 -18.50 5.41 8.90
C LEU A 33 -19.56 5.71 7.83
N GLY A 34 -20.84 5.61 8.22
CA GLY A 34 -21.98 5.94 7.35
C GLY A 34 -22.43 7.41 7.43
N ALA A 35 -22.01 8.14 8.46
CA ALA A 35 -22.35 9.55 8.67
C ALA A 35 -21.35 10.22 9.62
N LEU A 36 -21.23 11.54 9.51
CA LEU A 36 -20.55 12.39 10.48
C LEU A 36 -21.52 12.87 11.57
N ALA A 37 -20.98 13.54 12.59
CA ALA A 37 -21.72 14.02 13.75
C ALA A 37 -21.55 15.52 13.99
N LEU A 38 -21.47 16.31 12.91
CA LEU A 38 -21.28 17.76 12.98
C LEU A 38 -22.65 18.46 12.98
N ARG A 39 -22.84 19.45 13.86
CA ARG A 39 -24.16 20.06 14.06
C ARG A 39 -24.46 21.16 13.04
N ASN A 40 -23.42 21.87 12.61
CA ASN A 40 -23.54 23.05 11.75
C ASN A 40 -22.19 23.38 11.10
N LEU A 41 -22.18 24.46 10.29
CA LEU A 41 -20.98 24.92 9.59
C LEU A 41 -19.88 25.40 10.55
N HIS A 42 -20.23 25.90 11.75
CA HIS A 42 -19.22 26.27 12.74
C HIS A 42 -18.44 25.04 13.23
N ASP A 43 -19.14 23.95 13.57
CA ASP A 43 -18.50 22.67 13.90
C ASP A 43 -17.65 22.15 12.75
N ALA A 44 -18.12 22.28 11.50
CA ALA A 44 -17.34 21.88 10.32
C ALA A 44 -16.04 22.68 10.18
N ARG A 45 -16.05 23.99 10.42
CA ARG A 45 -14.83 24.82 10.41
C ARG A 45 -13.86 24.42 11.52
N GLN A 46 -14.37 24.15 12.72
CA GLN A 46 -13.52 23.65 13.82
C GLN A 46 -12.93 22.28 13.48
N PHE A 47 -13.73 21.38 12.90
CA PHE A 47 -13.25 20.07 12.45
C PHE A 47 -12.10 20.22 11.43
N VAL A 48 -12.25 21.10 10.44
CA VAL A 48 -11.21 21.34 9.41
C VAL A 48 -9.93 21.92 10.03
N ARG A 49 -10.06 22.84 10.99
CA ARG A 49 -8.92 23.40 11.72
C ARG A 49 -8.15 22.32 12.48
N GLU A 50 -8.84 21.51 13.27
CA GLU A 50 -8.23 20.42 14.04
C GLU A 50 -7.70 19.29 13.15
N TYR A 51 -8.28 19.13 11.96
CA TYR A 51 -7.75 18.22 10.92
C TYR A 51 -6.41 18.72 10.33
N GLY A 52 -6.05 20.00 10.53
CA GLY A 52 -4.77 20.58 10.15
C GLY A 52 -4.84 21.64 9.06
N PHE A 53 -6.04 22.10 8.68
CA PHE A 53 -6.21 23.16 7.68
C PHE A 53 -6.74 24.45 8.31
N ASP A 54 -5.88 25.45 8.41
CA ASP A 54 -6.26 26.79 8.84
C ASP A 54 -6.90 27.57 7.68
N LEU A 55 -8.21 27.78 7.75
CA LEU A 55 -8.99 28.44 6.70
C LEU A 55 -8.69 29.94 6.58
N GLU A 56 -8.03 30.53 7.57
CA GLU A 56 -7.54 31.91 7.48
C GLU A 56 -6.29 32.00 6.59
N GLN A 57 -5.63 30.88 6.30
CA GLN A 57 -4.52 30.84 5.35
C GLN A 57 -5.05 30.79 3.90
N PRO A 58 -4.63 31.71 3.02
CA PRO A 58 -5.16 31.80 1.65
C PRO A 58 -5.00 30.52 0.82
N ALA A 59 -4.00 29.69 1.12
CA ALA A 59 -3.74 28.45 0.39
C ALA A 59 -4.68 27.30 0.78
N ALA A 60 -5.22 27.29 2.02
CA ALA A 60 -5.98 26.14 2.54
C ALA A 60 -7.27 25.85 1.74
N PRO A 61 -8.12 26.84 1.39
CA PRO A 61 -9.30 26.59 0.57
C PRO A 61 -8.96 25.97 -0.80
N ALA A 62 -7.88 26.43 -1.45
CA ALA A 62 -7.45 25.90 -2.74
C ALA A 62 -6.98 24.43 -2.65
N ILE A 63 -6.29 24.06 -1.57
CA ILE A 63 -5.85 22.68 -1.30
C ILE A 63 -7.07 21.78 -1.09
N ILE A 64 -8.04 22.21 -0.27
CA ILE A 64 -9.27 21.45 0.00
C ILE A 64 -10.08 21.27 -1.29
N ALA A 65 -10.27 22.32 -2.08
CA ALA A 65 -10.99 22.25 -3.35
C ALA A 65 -10.30 21.35 -4.38
N ARG A 66 -8.96 21.33 -4.41
CA ARG A 66 -8.21 20.40 -5.26
C ARG A 66 -8.42 18.95 -4.84
N ALA A 67 -8.32 18.64 -3.55
CA ALA A 67 -8.54 17.30 -3.02
C ALA A 67 -9.98 16.82 -3.25
N HIS A 68 -10.95 17.74 -3.16
CA HIS A 68 -12.36 17.45 -3.49
C HIS A 68 -12.53 17.06 -4.96
N ARG A 69 -12.01 17.85 -5.91
CA ARG A 69 -12.10 17.52 -7.35
C ARG A 69 -11.45 16.17 -7.66
N GLU A 70 -10.25 15.94 -7.13
CA GLU A 70 -9.55 14.67 -7.28
C GLU A 70 -10.35 13.49 -6.69
N ALA A 71 -11.02 13.69 -5.55
CA ALA A 71 -11.88 12.67 -4.95
C ALA A 71 -13.09 12.33 -5.85
N VAL A 72 -13.76 13.34 -6.40
CA VAL A 72 -14.89 13.16 -7.31
C VAL A 72 -14.43 12.44 -8.58
N ASP A 73 -13.33 12.87 -9.19
CA ASP A 73 -12.75 12.24 -10.38
C ASP A 73 -12.36 10.78 -10.12
N PHE A 74 -11.77 10.50 -8.95
CA PHE A 74 -11.41 9.14 -8.56
C PHE A 74 -12.64 8.24 -8.45
N LEU A 75 -13.71 8.70 -7.80
CA LEU A 75 -14.97 7.96 -7.68
C LEU A 75 -15.58 7.69 -9.06
N ALA A 76 -15.66 8.71 -9.91
CA ALA A 76 -16.22 8.61 -11.25
C ALA A 76 -15.42 7.65 -12.15
N CYS A 77 -14.09 7.73 -12.13
CA CYS A 77 -13.24 6.92 -13.01
C CYS A 77 -12.99 5.49 -12.49
N THR A 78 -13.08 5.27 -11.17
CA THR A 78 -12.66 4.00 -10.55
C THR A 78 -13.82 3.15 -10.06
N PHE A 79 -14.89 3.77 -9.53
CA PHE A 79 -16.00 3.07 -8.89
C PHE A 79 -17.32 3.12 -9.67
N LEU A 80 -17.37 3.92 -10.72
CA LEU A 80 -18.55 4.09 -11.57
C LEU A 80 -18.22 3.74 -13.02
N ALA A 81 -19.21 3.23 -13.74
CA ALA A 81 -19.15 3.14 -15.19
C ALA A 81 -19.27 4.56 -15.82
N PRO A 82 -18.82 4.79 -17.06
CA PRO A 82 -18.82 6.12 -17.67
C PRO A 82 -20.19 6.80 -17.72
N ASP A 83 -21.26 6.03 -17.87
CA ASP A 83 -22.66 6.45 -17.87
C ASP A 83 -23.21 6.74 -16.45
N GLN A 84 -22.59 6.16 -15.43
CA GLN A 84 -22.97 6.34 -14.02
C GLN A 84 -22.35 7.60 -13.38
N ALA A 85 -21.45 8.32 -14.06
CA ALA A 85 -20.81 9.51 -13.49
C ALA A 85 -21.84 10.60 -13.07
N GLY A 86 -22.97 10.69 -13.79
CA GLY A 86 -24.07 11.61 -13.48
C GLY A 86 -24.88 11.26 -12.23
N LEU A 87 -24.62 10.11 -11.58
CA LEU A 87 -25.29 9.70 -10.35
C LEU A 87 -24.83 10.51 -9.12
N ILE A 88 -23.68 11.17 -9.19
CA ILE A 88 -23.18 12.05 -8.13
C ILE A 88 -23.97 13.37 -8.19
N PRO A 89 -24.70 13.77 -7.12
CA PRO A 89 -25.45 15.02 -7.12
C PRO A 89 -24.58 16.24 -7.39
N ALA A 90 -25.07 17.21 -8.18
CA ALA A 90 -24.32 18.42 -8.56
C ALA A 90 -23.80 19.21 -7.34
N GLU A 91 -24.61 19.30 -6.29
CA GLU A 91 -24.28 19.90 -4.99
C GLU A 91 -23.17 19.18 -4.20
N VAL A 92 -22.82 17.95 -4.58
CA VAL A 92 -21.70 17.16 -4.00
C VAL A 92 -20.50 17.17 -4.95
N SER A 93 -20.71 17.06 -6.26
CA SER A 93 -19.64 17.03 -7.26
C SER A 93 -19.05 18.42 -7.56
N HIS A 94 -19.86 19.47 -7.44
CA HIS A 94 -19.50 20.86 -7.74
C HIS A 94 -20.08 21.82 -6.68
N PRO A 95 -19.72 21.67 -5.39
CA PRO A 95 -20.18 22.57 -4.35
C PRO A 95 -19.50 23.94 -4.48
N ASP A 96 -20.21 25.02 -4.12
CA ASP A 96 -19.61 26.35 -3.98
C ASP A 96 -18.52 26.37 -2.89
N ASP A 97 -18.75 25.61 -1.82
CA ASP A 97 -17.81 25.41 -0.72
C ASP A 97 -17.75 23.91 -0.34
N PRO A 98 -16.61 23.22 -0.53
CA PRO A 98 -16.43 21.83 -0.15
C PRO A 98 -16.71 21.53 1.33
N LEU A 99 -16.65 22.52 2.24
CA LEU A 99 -16.99 22.33 3.64
C LEU A 99 -18.46 21.97 3.84
N GLN A 100 -19.34 22.30 2.89
CA GLN A 100 -20.74 21.91 2.96
C GLN A 100 -20.92 20.40 2.98
N LEU A 101 -20.00 19.63 2.37
CA LEU A 101 -20.06 18.17 2.40
C LEU A 101 -19.98 17.63 3.84
N LEU A 102 -19.22 18.28 4.73
CA LEU A 102 -19.13 17.89 6.15
C LEU A 102 -20.48 18.04 6.86
N VAL A 103 -21.23 19.08 6.51
CA VAL A 103 -22.59 19.31 7.01
C VAL A 103 -23.55 18.28 6.39
N TYR A 104 -23.52 18.10 5.08
CA TYR A 104 -24.36 17.13 4.36
C TYR A 104 -24.17 15.70 4.85
N ALA A 105 -22.92 15.30 5.11
CA ALA A 105 -22.56 14.01 5.69
C ALA A 105 -23.10 13.81 7.13
N SER A 106 -23.54 14.87 7.81
CA SER A 106 -24.07 14.83 9.17
C SER A 106 -25.60 14.91 9.24
N LEU A 107 -26.28 15.17 8.13
CA LEU A 107 -27.74 15.31 8.08
C LEU A 107 -28.46 13.95 8.23
N ARG A 108 -29.76 13.95 8.60
CA ARG A 108 -30.61 12.75 8.73
C ARG A 108 -31.98 12.94 8.06
N GLY A 109 -32.50 11.92 7.35
CA GLY A 109 -33.86 11.85 6.77
C GLY A 109 -33.89 11.35 5.31
N ASN A 110 -35.06 10.92 4.80
CA ASN A 110 -35.16 10.15 3.54
C ASN A 110 -34.55 10.81 2.27
N ASN A 111 -34.94 12.04 1.89
CA ASN A 111 -34.34 12.72 0.71
C ASN A 111 -32.93 13.25 0.98
N VAL A 112 -32.57 13.35 2.25
CA VAL A 112 -31.29 13.81 2.76
C VAL A 112 -30.25 12.68 2.73
N ASP A 113 -30.69 11.43 2.66
CA ASP A 113 -29.81 10.26 2.70
C ASP A 113 -28.93 10.12 1.45
N LEU A 114 -29.39 10.48 0.24
CA LEU A 114 -28.56 10.45 -0.97
C LEU A 114 -27.42 11.47 -0.92
N ARG A 115 -27.74 12.73 -0.60
CA ARG A 115 -26.76 13.80 -0.44
C ARG A 115 -25.74 13.43 0.64
N ARG A 116 -26.21 12.87 1.76
CA ARG A 116 -25.36 12.37 2.85
C ARG A 116 -24.43 11.26 2.38
N MET A 117 -24.96 10.21 1.75
CA MET A 117 -24.18 9.04 1.31
C MET A 117 -23.08 9.44 0.32
N TRP A 118 -23.40 10.26 -0.68
CA TRP A 118 -22.41 10.74 -1.65
C TRP A 118 -21.39 11.69 -1.01
N SER A 119 -21.82 12.59 -0.11
CA SER A 119 -20.89 13.44 0.64
C SER A 119 -19.92 12.61 1.50
N CYS A 120 -20.42 11.57 2.18
CA CYS A 120 -19.59 10.62 2.90
C CYS A 120 -18.60 9.89 1.97
N ALA A 121 -19.04 9.41 0.81
CA ALA A 121 -18.17 8.75 -0.15
C ALA A 121 -17.03 9.67 -0.61
N VAL A 122 -17.33 10.91 -0.97
CA VAL A 122 -16.31 11.91 -1.37
C VAL A 122 -15.36 12.22 -0.22
N LEU A 123 -15.87 12.48 0.99
CA LEU A 123 -15.04 12.80 2.16
C LEU A 123 -14.10 11.65 2.55
N LYS A 124 -14.52 10.38 2.42
CA LYS A 124 -13.67 9.21 2.65
C LYS A 124 -12.49 9.15 1.68
N VAL A 125 -12.72 9.51 0.41
CA VAL A 125 -11.65 9.58 -0.59
C VAL A 125 -10.75 10.79 -0.34
N MET A 126 -11.32 11.96 0.00
CA MET A 126 -10.55 13.15 0.39
C MET A 126 -9.64 12.88 1.59
N HIS A 127 -10.13 12.15 2.61
CA HIS A 127 -9.32 11.73 3.76
C HIS A 127 -8.04 11.01 3.30
N GLY A 128 -8.14 10.13 2.30
CA GLY A 128 -6.99 9.43 1.75
C GLY A 128 -6.07 10.27 0.89
N ILE A 129 -6.62 11.21 0.13
CA ILE A 129 -5.82 12.17 -0.63
C ILE A 129 -5.00 13.04 0.33
N PHE A 130 -5.62 13.57 1.38
CA PHE A 130 -4.90 14.35 2.40
C PHE A 130 -3.83 13.53 3.10
N TYR A 131 -4.08 12.25 3.33
CA TYR A 131 -3.08 11.36 3.89
C TYR A 131 -1.85 11.21 2.99
N ILE A 132 -2.07 10.99 1.68
CA ILE A 132 -1.00 10.87 0.68
C ILE A 132 -0.20 12.17 0.59
N ASP A 133 -0.87 13.33 0.47
CA ASP A 133 -0.24 14.64 0.31
C ASP A 133 0.62 15.07 1.51
N ASN A 134 0.24 14.60 2.69
CA ASN A 134 0.92 14.93 3.94
C ASN A 134 1.87 13.83 4.44
N ASN A 135 2.05 12.76 3.67
CA ASN A 135 3.01 11.72 4.02
C ASN A 135 4.45 12.16 3.68
N LEU A 136 5.25 12.42 4.70
CA LEU A 136 6.64 12.88 4.56
C LEU A 136 7.51 11.90 3.74
N LYS A 137 7.32 10.58 3.90
CA LYS A 137 8.11 9.59 3.16
C LYS A 137 7.79 9.64 1.67
N LEU A 138 6.54 9.84 1.29
CA LEU A 138 6.16 10.00 -0.12
C LEU A 138 6.73 11.29 -0.76
N ARG A 139 6.93 12.37 0.02
CA ARG A 139 7.56 13.60 -0.48
C ARG A 139 9.02 13.36 -0.91
N HIS A 140 9.74 12.50 -0.19
CA HIS A 140 11.13 12.16 -0.50
C HIS A 140 11.28 10.86 -1.31
N PHE A 141 10.20 10.38 -1.96
CA PHE A 141 10.18 9.08 -2.63
C PHE A 141 11.25 8.94 -3.72
N HIS A 142 11.60 10.02 -4.42
CA HIS A 142 12.67 10.00 -5.41
C HIS A 142 14.03 9.66 -4.78
N ALA A 143 14.37 10.29 -3.65
CA ALA A 143 15.61 10.03 -2.93
C ALA A 143 15.63 8.61 -2.33
N ILE A 144 14.51 8.17 -1.75
CA ILE A 144 14.33 6.80 -1.23
C ILE A 144 14.60 5.78 -2.34
N ARG A 145 13.95 5.95 -3.50
CA ARG A 145 14.08 5.07 -4.67
C ARG A 145 15.52 4.99 -5.16
N ALA A 146 16.19 6.13 -5.29
CA ALA A 146 17.58 6.19 -5.74
C ALA A 146 18.52 5.42 -4.79
N GLN A 147 18.39 5.63 -3.48
CA GLN A 147 19.23 4.95 -2.49
C GLN A 147 18.99 3.45 -2.42
N VAL A 148 17.75 2.98 -2.52
CA VAL A 148 17.44 1.54 -2.52
C VAL A 148 17.98 0.86 -3.78
N PHE A 149 17.76 1.43 -4.96
CA PHE A 149 18.20 0.81 -6.20
C PHE A 149 19.71 0.92 -6.43
N ALA A 150 20.38 1.97 -5.96
CA ALA A 150 21.84 2.08 -6.07
C ALA A 150 22.57 0.85 -5.52
N THR A 151 22.17 0.34 -4.34
CA THR A 151 22.78 -0.86 -3.76
C THR A 151 22.37 -2.16 -4.44
N LEU A 152 21.18 -2.20 -5.05
CA LEU A 152 20.79 -3.36 -5.86
C LEU A 152 21.57 -3.40 -7.18
N ASP A 153 21.92 -2.25 -7.74
CA ASP A 153 22.67 -2.13 -8.98
C ASP A 153 24.14 -2.57 -8.83
N GLU A 154 24.67 -2.58 -7.61
CA GLU A 154 25.99 -3.15 -7.31
C GLU A 154 26.03 -4.68 -7.44
N VAL A 155 24.90 -5.35 -7.17
CA VAL A 155 24.79 -6.82 -7.22
C VAL A 155 24.07 -7.33 -8.46
N ILE A 156 23.25 -6.51 -9.11
CA ILE A 156 22.54 -6.86 -10.36
C ILE A 156 23.34 -6.31 -11.53
N ARG A 157 24.08 -7.18 -12.22
CA ARG A 157 24.86 -6.86 -13.41
C ARG A 157 24.05 -7.16 -14.68
N HIS A 158 24.43 -6.50 -15.77
CA HIS A 158 23.84 -6.71 -17.08
C HIS A 158 24.93 -7.00 -18.11
N ASP A 159 24.63 -7.89 -19.04
CA ASP A 159 25.42 -8.17 -20.24
C ASP A 159 24.46 -8.28 -21.43
N GLY A 160 24.42 -7.24 -22.26
CA GLY A 160 23.36 -7.05 -23.26
C GLY A 160 21.97 -7.04 -22.61
N ASP A 161 21.08 -7.90 -23.10
CA ASP A 161 19.70 -8.06 -22.58
C ASP A 161 19.61 -9.02 -21.37
N ARG A 162 20.73 -9.62 -20.94
CA ARG A 162 20.75 -10.60 -19.85
C ARG A 162 21.07 -9.92 -18.53
N HIS A 163 20.37 -10.35 -17.48
CA HIS A 163 20.59 -9.89 -16.12
C HIS A 163 21.24 -11.00 -15.28
N PHE A 164 22.10 -10.61 -14.35
CA PHE A 164 22.79 -11.53 -13.45
C PHE A 164 22.78 -10.96 -12.03
N LEU A 165 22.55 -11.81 -11.04
CA LEU A 165 22.75 -11.49 -9.63
C LEU A 165 24.10 -12.04 -9.17
N THR A 166 24.97 -11.20 -8.61
CA THR A 166 26.27 -11.63 -8.11
C THR A 166 26.67 -10.94 -6.81
N ASP A 167 27.30 -11.72 -5.92
CA ASP A 167 27.97 -11.24 -4.71
C ASP A 167 29.50 -11.21 -4.84
N GLY A 168 30.01 -11.41 -6.06
CA GLY A 168 31.44 -11.52 -6.38
C GLY A 168 32.00 -12.95 -6.32
N GLU A 169 31.36 -13.88 -5.58
CA GLU A 169 31.74 -15.30 -5.57
C GLU A 169 30.82 -16.14 -6.44
N VAL A 170 29.51 -15.90 -6.35
CA VAL A 170 28.49 -16.59 -7.14
C VAL A 170 27.90 -15.61 -8.15
N CYS A 171 27.59 -16.08 -9.35
CA CYS A 171 26.90 -15.33 -10.38
C CYS A 171 25.72 -16.16 -10.89
N LEU A 172 24.50 -15.68 -10.67
CA LEU A 172 23.26 -16.36 -11.02
C LEU A 172 22.63 -15.68 -12.24
N PRO A 173 22.36 -16.40 -13.34
CA PRO A 173 21.61 -15.84 -14.46
C PRO A 173 20.17 -15.58 -14.02
N MET A 174 19.62 -14.44 -14.42
CA MET A 174 18.23 -14.08 -14.19
C MET A 174 17.45 -14.19 -15.49
N LEU A 175 16.26 -14.77 -15.41
CA LEU A 175 15.31 -14.79 -16.53
C LEU A 175 14.59 -13.45 -16.68
N HIS A 176 14.33 -12.79 -15.57
CA HIS A 176 13.65 -11.49 -15.57
C HIS A 176 14.05 -10.67 -14.34
N TYR A 177 14.26 -9.38 -14.58
CA TYR A 177 14.47 -8.38 -13.56
C TYR A 177 13.46 -7.27 -13.77
N GLU A 178 12.63 -7.01 -12.75
CA GLU A 178 11.69 -5.92 -12.78
C GLU A 178 11.85 -5.07 -11.52
N ARG A 179 12.18 -3.80 -11.70
CA ARG A 179 11.97 -2.81 -10.64
C ARG A 179 10.48 -2.51 -10.63
N LYS A 180 9.80 -2.79 -9.51
CA LYS A 180 8.38 -2.46 -9.38
C LYS A 180 8.24 -0.96 -9.61
N ASN A 181 7.54 -0.60 -10.68
CA ASN A 181 7.30 0.80 -11.01
C ASN A 181 6.54 1.48 -9.87
N ASN A 182 6.75 2.79 -9.75
CA ASN A 182 6.04 3.59 -8.77
C ASN A 182 4.53 3.38 -8.98
N LYS A 183 3.84 2.80 -7.99
CA LYS A 183 2.39 2.71 -8.03
C LYS A 183 1.88 4.13 -8.09
N GLY A 184 1.18 4.48 -9.18
CA GLY A 184 0.62 5.82 -9.33
C GLY A 184 -0.26 6.18 -8.13
N ARG A 185 -0.38 7.47 -7.84
CA ARG A 185 -1.15 8.03 -6.71
C ARG A 185 -2.51 7.33 -6.51
N ASN A 186 -3.24 7.05 -7.59
CA ASN A 186 -4.53 6.35 -7.55
C ASN A 186 -4.44 4.91 -7.02
N SER A 187 -3.35 4.19 -7.28
CA SER A 187 -3.14 2.84 -6.75
C SER A 187 -2.83 2.85 -5.25
N ILE A 188 -2.12 3.88 -4.77
CA ILE A 188 -1.88 4.10 -3.34
C ILE A 188 -3.21 4.38 -2.66
N LEU A 189 -3.97 5.33 -3.19
CA LEU A 189 -5.30 5.70 -2.68
C LEU A 189 -6.23 4.49 -2.65
N LEU A 190 -6.32 3.74 -3.74
CA LEU A 190 -7.13 2.52 -3.82
C LEU A 190 -6.75 1.50 -2.75
N LYS A 191 -5.45 1.33 -2.49
CA LYS A 191 -4.96 0.39 -1.48
C LYS A 191 -5.30 0.85 -0.06
N LEU A 192 -5.18 2.14 0.24
CA LEU A 192 -5.57 2.70 1.53
C LEU A 192 -7.07 2.52 1.80
N LEU A 193 -7.91 2.70 0.78
CA LEU A 193 -9.36 2.52 0.89
C LEU A 193 -9.79 1.05 1.13
N GLN A 194 -8.93 0.06 0.86
CA GLN A 194 -9.21 -1.36 1.12
C GLN A 194 -8.95 -1.78 2.57
N LYS A 195 -7.99 -1.16 3.26
CA LYS A 195 -7.48 -1.65 4.54
C LYS A 195 -8.28 -1.12 5.73
N ALA A 196 -8.60 -2.02 6.67
CA ALA A 196 -9.39 -1.71 7.86
C ALA A 196 -8.75 -0.61 8.72
N ALA A 197 -7.44 -0.70 8.97
CA ALA A 197 -6.68 0.34 9.66
C ALA A 197 -5.92 1.21 8.64
N TYR A 198 -6.09 2.53 8.74
CA TYR A 198 -5.43 3.52 7.89
C TYR A 198 -3.97 3.71 8.34
N LEU A 199 -3.13 2.68 8.17
CA LEU A 199 -1.75 2.67 8.68
C LEU A 199 -0.75 3.22 7.66
N ALA A 200 0.15 4.10 8.14
CA ALA A 200 1.33 4.59 7.42
C ALA A 200 2.23 3.48 6.89
N ALA A 201 2.20 2.32 7.56
CA ALA A 201 2.96 1.13 7.19
C ALA A 201 2.61 0.58 5.80
N ASP A 202 1.47 0.95 5.22
CA ASP A 202 0.92 0.26 4.05
C ASP A 202 1.32 0.85 2.70
N ILE A 203 1.99 1.99 2.72
CA ILE A 203 2.59 2.64 1.56
C ILE A 203 3.94 1.97 1.19
N PHE A 204 4.50 1.13 2.04
CA PHE A 204 5.83 0.56 1.81
C PHE A 204 5.89 -0.51 0.71
N ASP A 205 4.76 -1.11 0.30
CA ASP A 205 4.72 -2.03 -0.87
C ASP A 205 4.77 -1.28 -2.23
N HIS A 206 5.37 -0.09 -2.27
CA HIS A 206 5.53 0.76 -3.45
C HIS A 206 6.94 0.73 -4.03
N LEU A 207 7.91 0.27 -3.26
CA LEU A 207 9.27 0.13 -3.71
C LEU A 207 9.72 -1.32 -3.55
N GLY A 208 10.19 -1.90 -4.63
CA GLY A 208 10.66 -3.27 -4.59
C GLY A 208 11.17 -3.76 -5.93
N VAL A 209 11.73 -4.95 -5.92
CA VAL A 209 12.23 -5.63 -7.11
C VAL A 209 11.65 -7.03 -7.19
N ARG A 210 11.46 -7.50 -8.41
CA ARG A 210 11.16 -8.89 -8.72
C ARG A 210 12.34 -9.48 -9.48
N LEU A 211 12.88 -10.55 -8.94
CA LEU A 211 13.97 -11.33 -9.50
C LEU A 211 13.41 -12.71 -9.86
N VAL A 212 13.51 -13.07 -11.14
CA VAL A 212 13.02 -14.36 -11.64
C VAL A 212 14.19 -15.22 -12.06
N PHE A 213 14.23 -16.45 -11.55
CA PHE A 213 15.22 -17.47 -11.86
C PHE A 213 14.54 -18.69 -12.49
N ALA A 214 15.30 -19.59 -13.09
CA ALA A 214 14.69 -20.75 -13.74
C ALA A 214 14.16 -21.76 -12.71
N THR A 215 14.86 -21.95 -11.59
CA THR A 215 14.56 -22.96 -10.57
C THR A 215 14.38 -22.36 -9.17
N ARG A 216 13.75 -23.13 -8.27
CA ARG A 216 13.63 -22.76 -6.84
C ARG A 216 14.97 -22.84 -6.12
N PHE A 217 15.90 -23.68 -6.58
CA PHE A 217 17.27 -23.71 -6.04
C PHE A 217 18.05 -22.45 -6.38
N GLU A 218 17.91 -21.90 -7.59
CA GLU A 218 18.48 -20.59 -7.89
C GLU A 218 17.88 -19.49 -7.03
N CYS A 219 16.58 -19.55 -6.70
CA CYS A 219 15.98 -18.61 -5.74
C CYS A 219 16.60 -18.75 -4.32
N LEU A 220 16.90 -19.97 -3.88
CA LEU A 220 17.62 -20.22 -2.62
C LEU A 220 19.05 -19.63 -2.65
N LEU A 221 19.77 -19.84 -3.76
CA LEU A 221 21.11 -19.29 -3.95
C LEU A 221 21.06 -17.75 -4.01
N ALA A 222 20.03 -17.17 -4.64
CA ALA A 222 19.81 -15.73 -4.70
C ALA A 222 19.58 -15.13 -3.30
N LEU A 223 18.79 -15.78 -2.43
CA LEU A 223 18.66 -15.37 -1.03
C LEU A 223 20.02 -15.31 -0.33
N ARG A 224 20.87 -16.33 -0.53
CA ARG A 224 22.22 -16.37 0.04
C ARG A 224 23.08 -15.24 -0.52
N SER A 225 23.09 -15.00 -1.82
CA SER A 225 23.88 -13.91 -2.44
C SER A 225 23.43 -12.53 -1.94
N LEU A 226 22.13 -12.28 -1.84
CA LEU A 226 21.59 -11.03 -1.29
C LEU A 226 21.92 -10.86 0.22
N GLN A 227 21.95 -11.96 0.98
CA GLN A 227 22.38 -11.95 2.38
C GLN A 227 23.88 -11.66 2.52
N ARG A 228 24.71 -12.27 1.67
CA ARG A 228 26.17 -12.03 1.63
C ARG A 228 26.54 -10.62 1.20
N ALA A 229 25.75 -10.04 0.29
CA ALA A 229 25.86 -8.64 -0.09
C ALA A 229 25.26 -7.66 0.94
N HIS A 230 24.80 -8.14 2.10
CA HIS A 230 24.20 -7.35 3.17
C HIS A 230 22.93 -6.56 2.80
N LEU A 231 22.32 -6.86 1.64
CA LEU A 231 21.01 -6.32 1.25
C LEU A 231 19.87 -6.96 2.05
N LEU A 232 20.04 -8.23 2.43
CA LEU A 232 19.16 -8.96 3.33
C LEU A 232 19.86 -9.21 4.67
N SER A 233 19.71 -8.27 5.61
CA SER A 233 20.10 -8.48 7.01
C SER A 233 18.91 -8.92 7.85
N VAL A 234 19.05 -10.00 8.61
CA VAL A 234 18.00 -10.51 9.52
C VAL A 234 17.51 -9.43 10.49
N THR A 235 18.39 -8.53 10.94
CA THR A 235 18.03 -7.41 11.83
C THR A 235 17.10 -6.39 11.19
N ASN A 236 17.05 -6.33 9.87
CA ASN A 236 16.25 -5.39 9.10
C ASN A 236 15.10 -6.06 8.34
N VAL A 237 14.98 -7.38 8.41
CA VAL A 237 13.84 -8.12 7.83
C VAL A 237 12.61 -7.88 8.68
N ASP A 238 11.52 -7.48 8.05
CA ASP A 238 10.20 -7.42 8.68
C ASP A 238 9.59 -8.84 8.67
N ALA A 239 9.51 -9.45 9.84
CA ALA A 239 9.02 -10.82 10.00
C ALA A 239 7.51 -10.97 9.77
N GLU A 240 6.72 -9.90 9.95
CA GLU A 240 5.27 -9.92 9.74
C GLU A 240 4.92 -9.80 8.25
N ARG A 241 5.81 -9.17 7.47
CA ARG A 241 5.61 -8.95 6.02
C ARG A 241 6.38 -9.90 5.12
N THR A 242 7.32 -10.66 5.68
CA THR A 242 8.09 -11.66 4.92
C THR A 242 7.31 -12.97 4.79
N ARG A 243 7.18 -13.46 3.56
CA ARG A 243 6.40 -14.66 3.22
C ARG A 243 7.18 -15.56 2.29
N ASN A 244 7.09 -16.86 2.54
CA ASN A 244 7.65 -17.89 1.68
C ASN A 244 6.54 -18.88 1.30
N THR A 245 6.13 -18.82 0.05
CA THR A 245 5.15 -19.75 -0.54
C THR A 245 5.78 -20.59 -1.66
N LEU A 246 7.07 -20.37 -1.96
CA LEU A 246 7.78 -20.97 -3.07
C LEU A 246 8.64 -22.17 -2.67
N LEU A 247 9.31 -22.08 -1.52
CA LEU A 247 10.42 -22.96 -1.19
C LEU A 247 10.25 -23.58 0.19
N ASP A 248 10.04 -24.89 0.24
CA ASP A 248 10.16 -25.66 1.48
C ASP A 248 11.64 -25.77 1.86
N LEU A 249 12.06 -25.05 2.91
CA LEU A 249 13.47 -24.97 3.30
C LEU A 249 14.03 -26.29 3.83
N GLU A 250 13.22 -27.13 4.47
CA GLU A 250 13.70 -28.42 4.99
C GLU A 250 13.89 -29.42 3.86
N ALA A 251 12.92 -29.50 2.92
CA ALA A 251 13.08 -30.33 1.73
C ALA A 251 14.25 -29.86 0.86
N ALA A 252 14.39 -28.54 0.66
CA ALA A 252 15.49 -27.96 -0.09
C ALA A 252 16.85 -28.26 0.54
N LYS A 253 16.96 -28.21 1.87
CA LYS A 253 18.18 -28.57 2.61
C LYS A 253 18.58 -30.04 2.39
N GLN A 254 17.62 -30.96 2.43
CA GLN A 254 17.88 -32.39 2.21
C GLN A 254 18.45 -32.64 0.82
N ILE A 255 17.81 -32.09 -0.21
CA ILE A 255 18.25 -32.23 -1.60
C ILE A 255 19.59 -31.51 -1.84
N PHE A 256 19.77 -30.30 -1.29
CA PHE A 256 21.04 -29.59 -1.38
C PHE A 256 22.20 -30.43 -0.81
N ASN A 257 22.02 -31.02 0.37
CA ASN A 257 23.05 -31.85 0.98
C ASN A 257 23.36 -33.12 0.18
N LYS A 258 22.33 -33.73 -0.47
CA LYS A 258 22.51 -34.87 -1.37
C LYS A 258 23.40 -34.51 -2.58
N TYR A 259 23.21 -33.33 -3.15
CA TYR A 259 23.88 -32.90 -4.39
C TYR A 259 25.09 -31.98 -4.18
N ARG A 260 25.38 -31.57 -2.95
CA ARG A 260 26.42 -30.59 -2.60
C ARG A 260 27.77 -30.87 -3.25
N ALA A 261 28.26 -32.10 -3.14
CA ALA A 261 29.56 -32.46 -3.70
C ALA A 261 29.57 -32.28 -5.23
N GLN A 262 28.50 -32.64 -5.94
CA GLN A 262 28.43 -32.48 -7.39
C GLN A 262 28.43 -30.99 -7.80
N ILE A 263 27.74 -30.14 -7.03
CA ILE A 263 27.77 -28.69 -7.22
C ILE A 263 29.20 -28.15 -7.01
N GLU A 264 29.88 -28.56 -5.93
CA GLU A 264 31.24 -28.11 -5.61
C GLU A 264 32.29 -28.53 -6.65
N HIS A 265 32.09 -29.65 -7.35
CA HIS A 265 32.99 -30.14 -8.40
C HIS A 265 32.59 -29.68 -9.82
N SER A 266 31.57 -28.84 -9.95
CA SER A 266 31.16 -28.32 -11.26
C SER A 266 32.10 -27.20 -11.69
N ASP A 267 32.78 -27.36 -12.83
CA ASP A 267 33.66 -26.33 -13.39
C ASP A 267 32.86 -25.15 -13.98
N ASP A 268 31.70 -25.45 -14.56
CA ASP A 268 30.75 -24.50 -15.15
C ASP A 268 29.47 -24.37 -14.33
N TYR A 269 28.64 -23.39 -14.67
CA TYR A 269 27.33 -23.20 -14.04
C TYR A 269 26.43 -24.46 -14.21
N PRO A 270 26.07 -25.17 -13.11
CA PRO A 270 25.51 -26.51 -13.20
C PRO A 270 23.99 -26.52 -13.41
N PHE A 271 23.53 -25.90 -14.50
CA PHE A 271 22.10 -25.67 -14.75
C PHE A 271 21.25 -26.95 -14.77
N GLU A 272 21.69 -27.99 -15.48
CA GLU A 272 20.94 -29.25 -15.56
C GLU A 272 20.86 -29.99 -14.21
N LEU A 273 21.90 -29.85 -13.38
CA LEU A 273 21.89 -30.38 -12.02
C LEU A 273 20.85 -29.63 -11.17
N LEU A 274 20.83 -28.30 -11.24
CA LEU A 274 19.84 -27.48 -10.52
C LEU A 274 18.40 -27.81 -10.97
N ARG A 275 18.19 -28.07 -12.27
CA ARG A 275 16.91 -28.54 -12.81
C ARG A 275 16.50 -29.90 -12.24
N THR A 276 17.44 -30.82 -12.13
CA THR A 276 17.21 -32.15 -11.53
C THR A 276 16.86 -32.04 -10.05
N MET A 277 17.60 -31.20 -9.31
CA MET A 277 17.33 -30.92 -7.91
C MET A 277 15.95 -30.29 -7.72
N ASP A 278 15.55 -29.36 -8.61
CA ASP A 278 14.24 -28.72 -8.56
C ASP A 278 13.10 -29.74 -8.80
N ALA A 279 13.25 -30.66 -9.76
CA ALA A 279 12.28 -31.73 -9.98
C ALA A 279 12.10 -32.60 -8.73
N GLU A 280 13.19 -33.06 -8.11
CA GLU A 280 13.11 -33.82 -6.86
C GLU A 280 12.49 -33.01 -5.71
N LEU A 281 12.70 -31.69 -5.69
CA LEU A 281 12.09 -30.81 -4.69
C LEU A 281 10.59 -30.72 -4.88
N ALA A 282 10.08 -30.73 -6.11
CA ALA A 282 8.63 -30.76 -6.35
C ALA A 282 7.99 -32.03 -5.77
N ASP A 283 8.69 -33.17 -5.85
CA ASP A 283 8.16 -34.45 -5.37
C ASP A 283 8.17 -34.55 -3.83
N LEU A 284 9.14 -33.91 -3.17
CA LEU A 284 9.33 -33.98 -1.72
C LEU A 284 8.64 -32.84 -0.94
N ALA A 285 8.54 -31.65 -1.52
CA ALA A 285 8.13 -30.45 -0.79
C ALA A 285 6.68 -30.51 -0.31
N GLN A 286 6.44 -29.99 0.89
CA GLN A 286 5.08 -29.80 1.37
C GLN A 286 4.50 -28.45 0.90
N PRO A 287 3.18 -28.37 0.63
CA PRO A 287 2.52 -27.11 0.31
C PRO A 287 2.77 -26.06 1.40
N GLN A 288 3.30 -24.90 1.02
CA GLN A 288 3.52 -23.78 1.94
C GLN A 288 2.19 -23.04 2.15
N THR A 289 1.66 -23.05 3.37
CA THR A 289 0.30 -22.57 3.69
C THR A 289 0.22 -21.12 4.18
N ARG A 290 1.35 -20.39 4.28
CA ARG A 290 1.39 -18.97 4.68
C ARG A 290 0.88 -18.04 3.58
N CYS A 291 -0.43 -18.06 3.36
CA CYS A 291 -1.16 -17.16 2.46
C CYS A 291 -2.03 -16.18 3.26
N ASP A 292 -1.43 -15.18 3.93
CA ASP A 292 -2.21 -14.21 4.71
C ASP A 292 -2.82 -13.09 3.85
N ASN A 293 -2.88 -13.23 2.51
CA ASN A 293 -3.57 -12.28 1.63
C ASN A 293 -4.83 -12.94 1.02
N PRO A 294 -6.05 -12.56 1.46
CA PRO A 294 -7.29 -13.16 0.95
C PRO A 294 -7.54 -12.90 -0.54
N HIS A 295 -6.77 -12.01 -1.18
CA HIS A 295 -6.90 -11.68 -2.61
C HIS A 295 -5.86 -12.36 -3.50
N SER A 296 -4.82 -12.99 -2.93
CA SER A 296 -3.85 -13.78 -3.69
C SER A 296 -4.51 -15.07 -4.19
N GLY A 297 -4.47 -15.33 -5.49
CA GLY A 297 -5.08 -16.54 -6.07
C GLY A 297 -4.32 -17.81 -5.68
N SER A 298 -5.03 -18.94 -5.61
CA SER A 298 -4.42 -20.27 -5.50
C SER A 298 -3.50 -20.51 -6.70
N GLY A 299 -2.18 -20.59 -6.48
CA GLY A 299 -1.18 -20.82 -7.53
C GLY A 299 -0.10 -19.73 -7.68
N PHE A 300 -0.18 -18.66 -6.88
CA PHE A 300 0.89 -17.66 -6.79
C PHE A 300 1.90 -18.04 -5.70
N ASN A 301 3.09 -18.50 -6.12
CA ASN A 301 4.17 -18.87 -5.21
C ASN A 301 5.36 -17.94 -5.40
N SER A 302 5.84 -17.35 -4.32
CA SER A 302 7.05 -16.52 -4.32
C SER A 302 7.70 -16.49 -2.93
N ILE A 303 8.97 -16.07 -2.88
CA ILE A 303 9.59 -15.61 -1.64
C ILE A 303 9.52 -14.08 -1.66
N GLN A 304 8.79 -13.48 -0.72
CA GLN A 304 8.67 -12.04 -0.55
C GLN A 304 9.37 -11.68 0.75
N VAL A 305 10.44 -10.90 0.67
CA VAL A 305 11.15 -10.41 1.84
C VAL A 305 10.99 -8.90 1.90
N THR A 306 10.38 -8.40 2.97
CA THR A 306 10.33 -6.97 3.26
C THR A 306 11.51 -6.62 4.15
N VAL A 307 12.35 -5.68 3.70
CA VAL A 307 13.54 -5.24 4.42
C VAL A 307 13.54 -3.73 4.63
N ARG A 308 14.13 -3.32 5.75
CA ARG A 308 14.31 -1.91 6.12
C ARG A 308 15.68 -1.41 5.70
N LYS A 309 15.72 -0.25 5.07
CA LYS A 309 16.94 0.51 4.77
C LYS A 309 16.86 1.89 5.40
N MET A 310 17.96 2.33 6.01
CA MET A 310 18.09 3.72 6.45
C MET A 310 18.24 4.61 5.22
N ILE A 311 17.34 5.57 5.07
CA ILE A 311 17.35 6.57 4.01
C ILE A 311 17.81 7.89 4.60
N HIS A 312 18.76 8.52 3.93
CA HIS A 312 19.25 9.85 4.26
C HIS A 312 18.59 10.89 3.36
N VAL A 313 17.95 11.89 3.93
CA VAL A 313 17.38 13.00 3.18
C VAL A 313 18.19 14.24 3.50
N GLN A 314 18.68 14.91 2.45
CA GLN A 314 19.32 16.20 2.62
C GLN A 314 18.28 17.23 3.09
N PRO A 315 18.56 17.99 4.15
CA PRO A 315 17.65 19.03 4.58
C PRO A 315 17.60 20.15 3.53
N ASP A 316 16.41 20.74 3.32
CA ASP A 316 16.21 21.85 2.37
C ASP A 316 17.05 23.10 2.72
N HIS A 317 17.50 23.19 3.98
CA HIS A 317 18.47 24.16 4.46
C HIS A 317 19.60 23.43 5.17
N PRO A 318 20.87 23.83 5.00
CA PRO A 318 21.96 23.23 5.75
C PRO A 318 21.69 23.40 7.25
N ASN A 319 21.56 22.30 7.98
CA ASN A 319 21.56 22.32 9.44
C ASN A 319 22.97 22.69 9.90
N ILE A 320 23.20 23.99 10.04
CA ILE A 320 24.35 24.52 10.76
C ILE A 320 23.98 24.44 12.23
N GLY A 321 24.56 23.47 12.94
CA GLY A 321 24.37 23.37 14.39
C GLY A 321 24.82 24.67 15.07
N ALA A 322 24.35 24.90 16.31
CA ALA A 322 24.70 26.09 17.09
C ALA A 322 26.22 26.32 17.30
N GLY A 323 27.06 25.33 16.95
CA GLY A 323 28.53 25.39 16.97
C GLY A 323 29.22 25.44 15.61
N GLY A 324 28.51 25.58 14.49
CA GLY A 324 29.13 25.59 13.15
C GLY A 324 29.55 24.21 12.61
N GLU A 325 29.24 23.13 13.33
CA GLU A 325 29.42 21.75 12.87
C GLU A 325 28.26 21.35 11.95
N GLN A 326 28.59 20.61 10.90
CA GLN A 326 27.62 20.07 9.95
C GLN A 326 26.85 18.94 10.62
N GLU A 327 25.56 19.14 10.90
CA GLU A 327 24.74 18.08 11.48
C GLU A 327 24.59 16.92 10.50
N TYR A 328 24.47 15.71 11.05
CA TYR A 328 24.24 14.49 10.28
C TYR A 328 22.92 14.57 9.49
N ASP A 329 22.90 14.01 8.27
CA ASP A 329 21.68 13.99 7.44
C ASP A 329 20.49 13.40 8.21
N VAL A 330 19.29 13.93 7.95
CA VAL A 330 18.06 13.39 8.56
C VAL A 330 17.81 12.00 8.01
N GLY A 331 17.95 10.99 8.88
CA GLY A 331 17.80 9.58 8.56
C GLY A 331 16.46 9.00 9.03
N PHE A 332 15.82 8.16 8.20
CA PHE A 332 14.70 7.32 8.65
C PHE A 332 14.71 5.95 7.98
N PHE A 333 14.13 4.94 8.63
CA PHE A 333 13.96 3.62 8.02
C PHE A 333 12.78 3.59 7.04
N PHE A 334 13.05 3.07 5.84
CA PHE A 334 12.07 2.80 4.81
C PHE A 334 12.07 1.31 4.46
N GLU A 335 10.87 0.75 4.33
CA GLU A 335 10.68 -0.66 3.97
C GLU A 335 10.54 -0.81 2.46
N TYR A 336 11.22 -1.80 1.88
CA TYR A 336 11.09 -2.17 0.47
C TYR A 336 11.04 -3.69 0.33
N GLU A 337 10.45 -4.17 -0.76
CA GLU A 337 10.22 -5.60 -1.00
C GLU A 337 11.19 -6.17 -2.03
N ILE A 338 11.83 -7.30 -1.71
CA ILE A 338 12.52 -8.14 -2.68
C ILE A 338 11.68 -9.40 -2.89
N GLN A 339 11.25 -9.62 -4.13
CA GLN A 339 10.46 -10.79 -4.52
C GLN A 339 11.29 -11.73 -5.40
N LEU A 340 11.37 -12.99 -5.02
CA LEU A 340 12.03 -14.05 -5.78
C LEU A 340 10.98 -15.03 -6.30
N MET A 341 11.09 -15.39 -7.58
CA MET A 341 10.18 -16.33 -8.25
C MET A 341 10.97 -17.28 -9.14
N ASP A 342 10.52 -18.54 -9.22
CA ASP A 342 10.92 -19.44 -10.29
C ASP A 342 10.13 -19.13 -11.58
N GLN A 343 10.60 -19.68 -12.70
CA GLN A 343 10.00 -19.47 -14.01
C GLN A 343 8.52 -19.85 -14.02
N ALA A 344 8.18 -21.02 -13.50
CA ALA A 344 6.82 -21.55 -13.55
C ALA A 344 5.84 -20.67 -12.74
N SER A 345 6.26 -20.13 -11.58
CA SER A 345 5.40 -19.20 -10.82
C SER A 345 5.29 -17.84 -11.47
N TYR A 346 6.35 -17.36 -12.12
CA TYR A 346 6.31 -16.12 -12.88
C TYR A 346 5.34 -16.22 -14.07
N GLU A 347 5.42 -17.27 -14.87
CA GLU A 347 4.50 -17.51 -16.00
C GLU A 347 3.03 -17.60 -15.55
N ARG A 348 2.75 -18.32 -14.45
CA ARG A 348 1.40 -18.37 -13.84
C ARG A 348 0.91 -17.00 -13.37
N SER A 349 1.81 -16.11 -12.94
CA SER A 349 1.45 -14.75 -12.55
C SER A 349 1.03 -13.88 -13.73
N LEU A 350 1.48 -14.22 -14.95
CA LEU A 350 1.11 -13.57 -16.19
C LEU A 350 -0.19 -14.15 -16.79
N ALA A 351 -0.39 -15.47 -16.72
CA ALA A 351 -1.51 -16.17 -17.32
C ALA A 351 -2.34 -16.95 -16.27
N GLY A 352 -3.48 -16.40 -15.84
CA GLY A 352 -4.43 -17.12 -14.99
C GLY A 352 -5.51 -16.26 -14.30
N PRO A 353 -6.44 -16.86 -13.52
CA PRO A 353 -7.40 -16.16 -12.66
C PRO A 353 -6.75 -15.41 -11.47
N ALA A 354 -5.45 -15.66 -11.25
CA ALA A 354 -4.55 -14.90 -10.40
C ALA A 354 -3.84 -13.75 -11.15
N SER A 355 -4.23 -13.46 -12.40
CA SER A 355 -3.64 -12.37 -13.19
C SER A 355 -3.74 -11.04 -12.44
N HIS A 356 -2.78 -10.17 -12.73
CA HIS A 356 -2.73 -8.81 -12.21
C HIS A 356 -4.06 -8.06 -12.37
N ASP A 357 -4.78 -8.28 -13.49
CA ASP A 357 -6.05 -7.63 -13.77
C ASP A 357 -7.20 -8.15 -12.90
N ALA A 358 -7.32 -9.47 -12.73
CA ALA A 358 -8.32 -10.06 -11.84
C ALA A 358 -8.07 -9.67 -10.38
N TYR A 359 -6.80 -9.60 -9.98
CA TYR A 359 -6.39 -9.09 -8.68
C TYR A 359 -6.80 -7.62 -8.49
N LYS A 360 -6.49 -6.75 -9.47
CA LYS A 360 -6.85 -5.33 -9.43
C LYS A 360 -8.36 -5.11 -9.37
N ARG A 361 -9.17 -5.94 -10.04
CA ARG A 361 -10.64 -5.89 -9.93
C ARG A 361 -11.13 -6.18 -8.51
N ARG A 362 -10.64 -7.24 -7.87
CA ARG A 362 -10.99 -7.56 -6.47
C ARG A 362 -10.65 -6.42 -5.51
N GLN A 363 -9.52 -5.74 -5.76
CA GLN A 363 -9.09 -4.57 -5.00
C GLN A 363 -10.06 -3.38 -5.16
N ILE A 364 -10.50 -3.11 -6.39
CA ILE A 364 -11.52 -2.09 -6.70
C ILE A 364 -12.82 -2.42 -5.99
N ASP A 365 -13.32 -3.64 -6.10
CA ASP A 365 -14.61 -4.04 -5.51
C ASP A 365 -14.61 -3.91 -3.98
N THR A 366 -13.50 -4.28 -3.35
CA THR A 366 -13.33 -4.17 -1.89
C THR A 366 -13.34 -2.70 -1.45
N ALA A 367 -12.57 -1.85 -2.13
CA ALA A 367 -12.52 -0.41 -1.84
C ALA A 367 -13.88 0.25 -2.07
N ARG A 368 -14.50 -0.04 -3.22
CA ARG A 368 -15.82 0.47 -3.61
C ARG A 368 -16.87 0.13 -2.56
N THR A 369 -16.89 -1.12 -2.10
CA THR A 369 -17.84 -1.59 -1.08
C THR A 369 -17.70 -0.84 0.24
N ARG A 370 -16.48 -0.58 0.69
CA ARG A 370 -16.25 0.17 1.94
C ARG A 370 -16.58 1.64 1.81
N VAL A 371 -16.17 2.27 0.71
CA VAL A 371 -16.39 3.71 0.48
C VAL A 371 -17.88 4.01 0.33
N PHE A 372 -18.58 3.31 -0.56
CA PHE A 372 -20.02 3.50 -0.78
C PHE A 372 -20.85 2.97 0.38
N GLY A 373 -20.42 1.90 1.03
CA GLY A 373 -21.26 1.18 1.98
C GLY A 373 -22.43 0.48 1.28
N ARG A 374 -23.18 -0.31 2.06
CA ARG A 374 -24.24 -1.17 1.51
C ARG A 374 -25.42 -0.40 0.92
N GLU A 375 -25.77 0.75 1.50
CA GLU A 375 -26.93 1.54 1.09
C GLU A 375 -26.70 2.21 -0.27
N LEU A 376 -25.57 2.91 -0.44
CA LEU A 376 -25.26 3.58 -1.70
C LEU A 376 -25.01 2.58 -2.82
N LEU A 377 -24.35 1.45 -2.54
CA LEU A 377 -24.17 0.38 -3.53
C LEU A 377 -25.50 -0.11 -4.09
N ARG A 378 -26.44 -0.48 -3.22
CA ARG A 378 -27.77 -0.95 -3.64
C ARG A 378 -28.51 0.11 -4.47
N TRP A 379 -28.37 1.38 -4.10
CA TRP A 379 -28.99 2.46 -4.86
C TRP A 379 -28.38 2.61 -6.25
N VAL A 380 -27.03 2.61 -6.37
CA VAL A 380 -26.33 2.68 -7.67
C VAL A 380 -26.69 1.49 -8.57
N GLU A 381 -26.76 0.29 -8.00
CA GLU A 381 -27.18 -0.92 -8.72
C GLU A 381 -28.61 -0.81 -9.25
N ALA A 382 -29.54 -0.27 -8.45
CA ALA A 382 -30.93 -0.07 -8.85
C ALA A 382 -31.09 0.95 -10.00
N GLN A 383 -30.22 1.97 -10.08
CA GLN A 383 -30.22 2.93 -11.18
C GLN A 383 -29.62 2.36 -12.48
N SER A 384 -28.86 1.26 -12.39
CA SER A 384 -28.24 0.62 -13.56
C SER A 384 -29.14 -0.41 -14.25
N ALA A 385 -30.24 -0.80 -13.59
CA ALA A 385 -31.25 -1.72 -14.09
C ALA A 385 -32.44 -1.01 -14.77
N GLN A 386 -32.43 0.33 -14.77
CA GLN A 386 -33.37 1.21 -15.48
C GLN A 386 -32.67 1.80 -16.68
#